data_AF-A0A7V1ZUV5-F1
#
_entry.id   AF-A0A7V1ZUV5-F1
#
_cell.length_a   1.000
_cell.length_b   1.000
_cell.length_c   1.000
_cell.angle_alpha   90.00
_cell.angle_beta   90.00
_cell.angle_gamma   90.00
#
_symmetry.space_group_name_H-M   'P 1'
#
loop_
_entity.id
_entity.type
_entity.pdbx_description
1 polymer ?
#
loop_
_entity_poly.entity_id
_entity_poly.type
_entity_poly.pdbx_seq_one_letter_code
_entity_poly.pdbx_strand_id
1 'polypeptide(L)'
;MNDIRNSLTFRLFALPSFTEGMARIFDFNGFLQVYNVSRTPEDADFEAISNDWRVTGWDIKQAMDEYGQKEKEEQEDKESAKTK
;
A
#
# COMPACT_ATOMS: atom_id res chain seq x y z
N MET A 1 8.47 -1.95 -3.02
CA MET A 1 7.35 -1.27 -3.71
C MET A 1 6.21 -2.27 -3.83
N ASN A 2 5.10 -2.06 -3.12
CA ASN A 2 3.94 -2.91 -3.27
C ASN A 2 3.38 -2.72 -4.68
N ASP A 3 3.33 -3.80 -5.45
CA ASP A 3 2.55 -3.84 -6.68
C ASP A 3 1.12 -3.44 -6.32
N ILE A 4 0.53 -2.48 -7.05
CA ILE A 4 -0.86 -2.07 -6.88
C ILE A 4 -1.79 -3.30 -6.99
N ARG A 5 -1.34 -4.34 -7.71
CA ARG A 5 -2.01 -5.64 -7.84
C ARG A 5 -2.15 -6.43 -6.55
N ASN A 6 -1.31 -6.16 -5.56
CA ASN A 6 -1.34 -6.77 -4.22
C ASN A 6 -1.44 -5.68 -3.13
N SER A 7 -2.17 -4.60 -3.40
CA SER A 7 -2.39 -3.55 -2.41
C SER A 7 -3.41 -4.00 -1.36
N LEU A 8 -3.03 -3.86 -0.09
CA LEU A 8 -3.90 -4.12 1.06
C LEU A 8 -4.95 -3.03 1.25
N THR A 9 -4.76 -1.87 0.60
CA THR A 9 -5.56 -0.67 0.78
C THR A 9 -6.70 -0.57 -0.24
N PHE A 10 -6.55 -1.16 -1.42
CA PHE A 10 -7.53 -1.05 -2.52
C PHE A 10 -8.29 -2.34 -2.77
N ARG A 11 -9.02 -2.82 -1.76
CA ARG A 11 -9.74 -4.09 -1.86
C ARG A 11 -11.19 -3.98 -2.30
N LEU A 12 -11.82 -2.81 -2.22
CA LEU A 12 -13.25 -2.67 -2.52
C LEU A 12 -13.57 -2.83 -4.02
N PHE A 13 -12.66 -2.39 -4.89
CA PHE A 13 -12.84 -2.43 -6.33
C PHE A 13 -11.91 -3.47 -6.95
N ALA A 14 -12.38 -4.11 -8.01
CA ALA A 14 -11.47 -4.80 -8.92
C ALA A 14 -10.48 -3.76 -9.50
N LEU A 15 -9.23 -4.19 -9.71
CA LEU A 15 -8.21 -3.28 -10.22
C LEU A 15 -8.54 -2.85 -11.64
N PRO A 16 -8.70 -1.55 -11.90
CA PRO A 16 -9.11 -1.08 -13.21
C PRO A 16 -8.02 -1.39 -14.24
N SER A 17 -8.44 -1.94 -15.37
CA SER A 17 -7.54 -2.14 -16.52
C SER A 17 -7.65 -0.98 -17.51
N PHE A 18 -6.62 -0.80 -18.36
CA PHE A 18 -6.65 0.24 -19.39
C PHE A 18 -7.85 0.08 -20.35
N THR A 19 -8.12 -1.15 -20.78
CA THR A 19 -9.25 -1.46 -21.68
C THR A 19 -10.60 -1.20 -21.02
N GLU A 20 -10.73 -1.53 -19.74
CA GLU A 20 -11.93 -1.21 -18.96
C GLU A 20 -12.10 0.31 -18.80
N GLY A 21 -11.01 1.04 -18.57
CA GLY A 21 -11.01 2.51 -18.54
C GLY A 21 -11.52 3.13 -19.84
N MET A 22 -11.12 2.61 -21.00
CA MET A 22 -11.66 3.05 -22.30
C MET A 22 -13.15 2.70 -22.46
N ALA A 23 -13.55 1.50 -22.03
CA ALA A 23 -14.93 1.04 -22.14
C ALA A 23 -15.90 1.86 -21.26
N ARG A 24 -15.43 2.44 -20.14
CA ARG A 24 -16.24 3.33 -19.28
C ARG A 24 -16.82 4.55 -20.00
N ILE A 25 -16.21 5.03 -21.09
CA ILE A 25 -16.73 6.17 -21.87
C ILE A 25 -18.12 5.86 -22.45
N PHE A 26 -18.39 4.57 -22.73
CA PHE A 26 -19.66 4.12 -23.30
C PHE A 26 -20.58 3.45 -22.27
N ASP A 27 -20.15 3.34 -21.01
CA ASP A 27 -20.89 2.66 -19.94
C ASP A 27 -21.81 3.62 -19.17
N PHE A 28 -22.80 4.19 -19.86
CA PHE A 28 -23.75 5.15 -19.27
C PHE A 28 -24.64 4.53 -18.18
N ASN A 29 -24.78 3.20 -18.15
CA ASN A 29 -25.61 2.47 -17.20
C ASN A 29 -24.81 1.84 -16.05
N GLY A 30 -23.48 1.89 -16.07
CA GLY A 30 -22.62 1.38 -14.99
C GLY A 30 -22.47 -0.15 -14.96
N PHE A 31 -22.61 -0.84 -16.09
CA PHE A 31 -22.46 -2.30 -16.16
C PHE A 31 -21.04 -2.80 -15.87
N LEU A 32 -20.03 -1.95 -16.05
CA LEU A 32 -18.64 -2.28 -15.76
C LEU A 32 -18.27 -2.05 -14.28
N GLN A 33 -19.20 -1.56 -13.47
CA GLN A 33 -18.96 -1.31 -12.05
C GLN A 33 -19.06 -2.61 -11.24
N VAL A 34 -17.90 -3.25 -10.99
CA VAL A 34 -17.79 -4.50 -10.21
C VAL A 34 -17.02 -4.26 -8.92
N TYR A 35 -17.56 -4.77 -7.81
CA TYR A 35 -16.96 -4.70 -6.49
C TYR A 35 -16.46 -6.07 -6.05
N ASN A 36 -15.39 -6.09 -5.25
CA ASN A 36 -15.03 -7.31 -4.54
C ASN A 36 -15.98 -7.48 -3.35
N VAL A 37 -16.43 -8.71 -3.12
CA VAL A 37 -17.34 -9.06 -2.02
C VAL A 37 -16.71 -10.13 -1.15
N SER A 38 -16.79 -9.95 0.17
CA SER A 38 -16.46 -10.99 1.14
C SER A 38 -17.69 -11.89 1.39
N ARG A 39 -17.48 -13.05 2.02
CA ARG A 39 -18.55 -14.03 2.24
C ARG A 39 -19.61 -13.51 3.20
N THR A 40 -19.19 -12.74 4.20
CA THR A 40 -20.08 -12.03 5.12
C THR A 40 -19.59 -10.59 5.34
N PRO A 41 -20.45 -9.69 5.86
CA PRO A 41 -20.05 -8.34 6.25
C PRO A 41 -18.93 -8.34 7.32
N GLU A 42 -18.99 -9.26 8.28
CA GLU A 42 -18.00 -9.37 9.36
C GLU A 42 -16.63 -9.75 8.82
N ASP A 43 -16.57 -10.62 7.80
CA ASP A 43 -15.32 -10.94 7.11
C ASP A 43 -14.74 -9.70 6.42
N ALA A 44 -15.58 -8.90 5.76
CA ALA A 44 -15.13 -7.67 5.09
C ALA A 44 -14.54 -6.66 6.10
N ASP A 45 -15.23 -6.44 7.21
CA ASP A 45 -14.78 -5.53 8.28
C ASP A 45 -13.47 -6.02 8.92
N PHE A 46 -13.39 -7.33 9.23
CA PHE A 46 -12.20 -7.93 9.79
C PHE A 46 -10.99 -7.76 8.87
N GLU A 47 -11.16 -8.05 7.59
CA GLU A 47 -10.09 -7.94 6.59
C GLU A 47 -9.65 -6.49 6.38
N ALA A 48 -10.59 -5.53 6.36
CA ALA A 48 -10.30 -4.11 6.24
C ALA A 48 -9.45 -3.62 7.44
N ILE A 49 -9.91 -3.87 8.66
CA ILE A 49 -9.21 -3.46 9.89
C ILE A 49 -7.83 -4.13 9.99
N SER A 50 -7.74 -5.43 9.68
CA SER A 50 -6.47 -6.16 9.70
C SER A 50 -5.46 -5.56 8.71
N ASN A 51 -5.92 -5.15 7.53
CA ASN A 51 -5.07 -4.53 6.53
C ASN A 51 -4.58 -3.14 6.96
N ASP A 52 -5.43 -2.30 7.54
CA ASP A 52 -5.05 -0.97 8.03
C ASP A 52 -3.92 -1.05 9.06
N TRP A 53 -4.03 -1.99 10.01
CA TRP A 53 -2.98 -2.22 11.01
C TRP A 53 -1.69 -2.75 10.38
N ARG A 54 -1.80 -3.65 9.40
CA ARG A 54 -0.63 -4.21 8.72
C ARG A 54 0.14 -3.16 7.93
N VAL A 55 -0.56 -2.26 7.23
CA VAL A 55 0.06 -1.14 6.50
C VAL A 55 0.71 -0.18 7.47
N THR A 56 -0.02 0.26 8.50
CA THR A 56 0.52 1.17 9.54
C THR A 56 1.77 0.59 10.21
N GLY A 57 1.74 -0.70 10.57
CA GLY A 57 2.90 -1.37 11.18
C GLY A 57 4.10 -1.46 10.25
N TRP A 58 3.87 -1.65 8.94
CA TRP A 58 4.94 -1.61 7.96
C TRP A 58 5.54 -0.21 7.85
N ASP A 59 4.72 0.84 7.76
CA ASP A 59 5.21 2.21 7.67
C ASP A 59 6.07 2.60 8.89
N ILE A 60 5.64 2.20 10.09
CA ILE A 60 6.43 2.38 11.33
C ILE A 60 7.77 1.67 11.24
N LYS A 61 7.76 0.39 10.84
CA LYS A 61 9.00 -0.40 10.71
C LYS A 61 9.96 0.26 9.71
N GLN A 62 9.44 0.68 8.54
CA GLN A 62 10.25 1.32 7.51
C GLN A 62 10.85 2.63 8.03
N ALA A 63 10.08 3.45 8.73
CA ALA A 63 10.58 4.70 9.33
C ALA A 63 11.70 4.45 10.36
N MET A 64 11.57 3.40 11.18
CA MET A 64 12.60 3.00 12.13
C MET A 64 13.88 2.51 11.44
N ASP A 65 13.72 1.67 10.39
CA ASP A 65 14.85 1.17 9.60
C ASP A 65 15.59 2.34 8.93
N GLU A 66 14.86 3.27 8.31
CA GLU A 66 15.43 4.47 7.67
C GLU A 66 16.15 5.39 8.67
N TYR A 67 15.57 5.59 9.85
CA TYR A 67 16.20 6.37 10.92
C TYR A 67 17.51 5.72 11.38
N GLY A 68 17.51 4.40 11.61
CA GLY A 68 18.70 3.68 12.04
C GLY A 68 19.84 3.66 11.02
N GLN A 69 19.55 3.73 9.72
CA GLN A 69 20.59 3.87 8.70
C GLN A 69 21.21 5.27 8.70
N LYS A 70 20.39 6.33 8.79
CA LYS A 70 20.88 7.71 8.87
C LYS A 70 21.80 7.93 10.06
N GLU A 71 21.47 7.38 11.23
CA GLU A 71 22.34 7.48 12.40
C GLU A 71 23.71 6.81 12.20
N LYS A 72 23.78 5.69 11.48
CA LYS A 72 25.05 5.01 11.16
C LYS A 72 25.88 5.81 10.18
N GLU A 73 25.27 6.28 9.10
CA GLU A 73 25.93 7.14 8.10
C GLU A 73 26.53 8.40 8.75
N GLU A 74 25.78 9.07 9.63
CA GLU A 74 26.28 10.23 10.38
C GLU A 74 27.46 9.90 11.31
N GLN A 75 27.51 8.70 11.89
CA GLN A 75 28.59 8.28 12.78
C GLN A 75 29.87 7.98 11.99
N GLU A 76 29.75 7.29 10.85
CA GLU A 76 30.85 6.99 9.95
C GLU A 76 31.46 8.28 9.35
N ASP A 77 30.63 9.26 8.99
CA ASP A 77 31.08 10.58 8.53
C ASP A 77 31.85 11.34 9.62
N LYS A 78 31.35 11.32 10.87
CA LYS A 78 32.02 11.98 12.01
C LYS A 78 33.34 11.30 12.37
N GLU A 79 33.47 9.99 12.17
CA GLU A 79 34.71 9.24 12.46
C GLU A 79 35.77 9.42 11.37
N SER A 80 35.37 9.40 10.09
CA SER A 80 36.25 9.68 8.95
C SER A 80 36.79 11.11 8.96
N ALA A 81 36.00 12.09 9.43
CA ALA A 81 36.42 13.48 9.59
C ALA A 81 37.44 13.70 10.71
N LYS A 82 37.53 12.81 11.72
CA LYS A 82 38.51 12.91 12.82
C LYS A 82 39.88 12.33 12.47
N THR A 83 39.95 11.51 11.42
CA THR A 83 41.18 10.79 11.04
C THR A 83 41.96 11.51 9.92
N LYS A 84 41.39 12.57 9.34
CA LYS A 84 42.06 13.52 8.45
C LYS A 84 42.56 14.75 9.22
#